data_AF-A0A4V1ISE2-F1
#
_entry.id   AF-A0A4V1ISE2-F1
#
_cell.length_a   1.000
_cell.length_b   1.000
_cell.length_c   1.000
_cell.angle_alpha   90.00
_cell.angle_beta   90.00
_cell.angle_gamma   90.00
#
_symmetry.space_group_name_H-M   'P 1'
#
loop_
_entity.id
_entity.type
_entity.pdbx_description
1 polymer ?
#
loop_
_entity_poly.entity_id
_entity_poly.type
_entity_poly.pdbx_seq_one_letter_code
_entity_poly.pdbx_strand_id
1 'polypeptide(L)' 'MSPIRRGRNAPTSHLATLLRARGFDVRPIRSPTVPRGTERVRVCIHTHNTEDEVVRLGAAIGESVVEMLSGGDRARL' A
#
# COMPACT_ATOMS: atom_id res chain seq x y z
N MET A 1 -0.27 -30.02 -6.73
CA MET A 1 0.06 -28.58 -6.82
C MET A 1 -1.25 -27.80 -6.67
N SER A 2 -1.67 -27.51 -5.45
CA SER A 2 -3.01 -26.93 -5.19
C SER A 2 -3.03 -25.43 -5.52
N PRO A 3 -4.11 -24.89 -6.11
CA PRO A 3 -4.19 -23.48 -6.47
C PRO A 3 -4.29 -22.65 -5.18
N ILE A 4 -3.34 -21.75 -4.97
CA ILE A 4 -3.36 -20.83 -3.83
C ILE A 4 -4.54 -19.87 -4.04
N ARG A 5 -5.65 -20.11 -3.32
CA ARG A 5 -6.78 -19.18 -3.18
C ARG A 5 -6.20 -17.81 -2.81
N ARG A 6 -6.25 -16.82 -3.71
CA ARG A 6 -5.67 -15.48 -3.50
C ARG A 6 -6.51 -14.75 -2.43
N GLY A 7 -6.16 -14.91 -1.16
CA GLY A 7 -6.64 -14.01 -0.10
C GLY A 7 -6.28 -12.55 -0.39
N ARG A 8 -7.00 -11.63 0.27
CA ARG A 8 -7.11 -10.18 0.00
C ARG A 8 -5.76 -9.42 -0.03
N ASN A 9 -4.97 -9.61 -1.08
CA ASN A 9 -3.79 -8.78 -1.39
C ASN A 9 -4.17 -7.44 -2.06
N ALA A 10 -5.44 -7.29 -2.45
CA ALA A 10 -5.92 -6.19 -3.28
C ALA A 10 -5.75 -4.82 -2.59
N PRO A 11 -6.11 -4.62 -1.30
CA PRO A 11 -5.98 -3.31 -0.65
C PRO A 11 -4.53 -2.83 -0.58
N THR A 12 -3.61 -3.70 -0.16
CA THR A 12 -2.17 -3.36 -0.05
C THR A 12 -1.56 -3.04 -1.41
N SER A 13 -1.93 -3.80 -2.45
CA SER A 13 -1.43 -3.57 -3.81
C SER A 13 -2.00 -2.29 -4.43
N HIS A 14 -3.27 -1.98 -4.12
CA HIS A 14 -3.93 -0.75 -4.55
C HIS A 14 -3.29 0.48 -3.90
N LEU A 15 -3.11 0.47 -2.57
CA LEU A 15 -2.44 1.55 -1.85
C LEU A 15 -1.03 1.81 -2.39
N ALA A 16 -0.24 0.76 -2.63
CA ALA A 16 1.08 0.91 -3.22
C ALA A 16 1.04 1.53 -4.62
N THR A 17 -0.02 1.27 -5.40
CA THR A 17 -0.19 1.86 -6.73
C THR A 17 -0.52 3.35 -6.64
N LEU A 18 -1.43 3.73 -5.74
CA LEU A 18 -1.78 5.13 -5.48
C LEU A 18 -0.58 5.96 -5.01
N LEU A 19 0.24 5.40 -4.12
CA LEU A 19 1.43 6.08 -3.61
C LEU A 19 2.54 6.20 -4.66
N ARG A 20 2.72 5.18 -5.51
CA ARG A 20 3.65 5.26 -6.65
C ARG A 20 3.22 6.31 -7.68
N ALA A 21 1.92 6.42 -7.95
CA ALA A 21 1.40 7.47 -8.84
C ALA A 21 1.66 8.89 -8.30
N ARG A 22 1.78 9.03 -6.98
CA ARG A 22 2.16 10.28 -6.28
C ARG A 22 3.68 10.48 -6.17
N GLY A 23 4.49 9.61 -6.77
CA GLY A 23 5.95 9.75 -6.84
C GLY A 23 6.73 9.07 -5.71
N PHE A 24 6.10 8.27 -4.85
CA PHE A 24 6.80 7.58 -3.75
C PHE A 24 7.24 6.16 -4.15
N ASP A 25 8.48 5.76 -3.81
CA ASP A 25 8.90 4.34 -3.93
C ASP A 25 8.30 3.52 -2.78
N VAL A 26 7.19 2.86 -3.09
CA VAL A 26 6.43 2.05 -2.16
C VAL A 26 6.19 0.66 -2.74
N ARG A 27 6.51 -0.37 -1.95
CA ARG A 27 6.39 -1.78 -2.36
C ARG A 27 5.44 -2.56 -1.44
N PRO A 28 4.44 -3.27 -1.99
CA PRO A 28 3.59 -4.13 -1.19
C PRO A 28 4.35 -5.41 -0.79
N ILE A 29 4.24 -5.82 0.47
CA ILE A 29 4.64 -7.13 0.97
C ILE A 29 3.36 -7.93 1.20
N ARG A 30 3.26 -9.09 0.54
CA ARG A 30 2.03 -9.88 0.47
C ARG A 30 2.27 -11.37 0.64
N SER A 31 1.20 -12.14 0.90
CA SER A 31 1.26 -13.59 0.91
C SER A 31 1.75 -14.14 -0.45
N PRO A 32 2.61 -15.19 -0.49
CA PRO A 32 3.04 -16.06 0.62
C PRO A 32 4.22 -15.54 1.46
N THR A 33 4.82 -14.39 1.11
CA THR A 33 6.00 -13.84 1.82
C THR A 33 5.71 -13.43 3.26
N VAL A 34 4.47 -13.02 3.55
CA VAL A 34 3.96 -12.78 4.92
C VAL A 34 2.69 -13.60 5.16
N PRO A 35 2.35 -13.94 6.42
CA PRO A 35 1.07 -14.56 6.76
C PRO A 35 -0.11 -13.78 6.19
N ARG A 36 -1.16 -14.50 5.80
CA ARG A 36 -2.39 -13.88 5.29
C ARG A 36 -3.00 -12.95 6.33
N GLY A 37 -3.53 -11.81 5.90
CA GLY A 37 -4.09 -10.79 6.78
C GLY A 37 -3.05 -9.87 7.42
N THR A 38 -1.76 -10.10 7.15
CA THR A 38 -0.64 -9.26 7.63
C THR A 38 0.09 -8.56 6.49
N GLU A 39 -0.57 -8.45 5.33
CA GLU A 39 -0.07 -7.73 4.19
C GLU A 39 0.13 -6.25 4.53
N ARG A 40 1.25 -5.69 4.07
CA ARG A 40 1.66 -4.33 4.44
C ARG A 40 2.45 -3.69 3.33
N VAL A 41 2.46 -2.36 3.34
CA VAL A 41 3.29 -1.55 2.47
C VAL A 41 4.65 -1.35 3.14
N ARG A 42 5.74 -1.56 2.40
CA ARG A 42 7.10 -1.19 2.81
C ARG A 42 7.43 0.17 2.23
N VAL A 43 7.81 1.08 3.12
CA VAL A 43 8.39 2.40 2.84
C VAL A 43 9.87 2.34 3.21
N CYS A 44 10.74 2.89 2.37
CA CYS A 44 12.15 3.08 2.68
C CYS A 44 12.39 4.57 2.94
N ILE A 45 12.95 4.88 4.12
CA ILE A 45 13.39 6.22 4.49
C ILE A 45 14.92 6.18 4.56
N HIS A 46 15.56 7.24 4.08
CA HIS A 46 17.01 7.42 4.02
C HIS A 46 17.42 8.68 4.80
N THR A 47 18.70 8.77 5.19
CA THR A 47 19.23 9.91 5.95
C THR A 47 19.22 11.22 5.18
N HIS A 48 19.10 11.18 3.86
CA HIS A 48 19.00 12.35 3.00
C HIS A 48 17.55 12.78 2.73
N ASN A 49 16.55 12.10 3.31
CA ASN A 49 15.18 12.57 3.20
C ASN A 49 14.96 13.79 4.10
N THR A 50 14.26 14.79 3.58
CA THR A 50 13.92 15.98 4.37
C THR A 50 12.69 15.72 5.23
N GLU A 51 12.51 16.52 6.29
CA GLU A 51 11.30 16.44 7.12
C GLU A 51 10.03 16.68 6.28
N ASP A 52 10.07 17.65 5.37
CA ASP A 52 8.97 17.93 4.45
C ASP A 52 8.62 16.73 3.56
N GLU A 53 9.62 15.95 3.11
CA GLU A 53 9.37 14.72 2.34
C GLU A 53 8.63 13.67 3.16
N VAL A 54 8.99 13.52 4.44
CA VAL A 54 8.32 12.58 5.36
C VAL A 54 6.90 13.04 5.67
N VAL A 55 6.68 14.34 5.88
CA VAL A 55 5.34 14.92 6.07
C VAL A 55 4.48 14.71 4.83
N ARG A 56 5.01 14.98 3.63
CA ARG A 56 4.30 14.73 2.36
C ARG A 56 3.95 13.26 2.17
N LEU A 57 4.84 12.34 2.54
CA LEU A 57 4.55 10.92 2.52
C LEU A 57 3.39 10.57 3.46
N GLY A 58 3.40 11.08 4.69
CA GLY A 58 2.34 10.86 5.67
C GLY A 58 0.98 11.35 5.17
N ALA A 59 0.94 12.57 4.63
CA ALA A 59 -0.26 13.15 4.03
C ALA A 59 -0.77 12.30 2.85
N ALA A 60 0.12 11.92 1.93
CA ALA A 60 -0.22 11.09 0.77
C ALA A 60 -0.79 9.71 1.16
N ILE A 61 -0.29 9.10 2.23
CA ILE A 61 -0.85 7.86 2.78
C ILE A 61 -2.27 8.10 3.30
N GLY A 62 -2.48 9.14 4.10
CA GLY A 62 -3.80 9.49 4.63
C GLY A 62 -4.82 9.75 3.53
N GLU A 63 -4.48 10.59 2.55
CA GLU A 63 -5.32 10.89 1.39
C GLU A 63 -5.66 9.64 0.59
N SER A 64 -4.67 8.78 0.32
CA SER A 64 -4.88 7.54 -0.44
C SER A 64 -5.81 6.58 0.29
N VAL A 65 -5.71 6.49 1.63
CA VAL A 65 -6.63 5.67 2.43
C VAL A 65 -8.04 6.25 2.41
N VAL A 66 -8.20 7.56 2.56
CA VAL A 66 -9.50 8.22 2.47
C VAL A 66 -10.13 8.00 1.08
N GLU A 67 -9.35 8.10 0.01
CA GLU A 67 -9.79 7.81 -1.37
C GLU A 67 -10.29 6.37 -1.49
N MET A 68 -9.53 5.40 -0.96
CA MET A 68 -9.91 3.99 -0.95
C MET A 68 -11.19 3.70 -0.14
N LEU A 69 -11.43 4.45 0.93
CA LEU A 69 -12.64 4.31 1.76
C LEU A 69 -13.86 5.02 1.15
N SER A 70 -13.64 6.16 0.50
CA SER A 70 -14.70 7.00 -0.09
C SER A 70 -15.20 6.44 -1.42
N GLY A 71 -14.33 5.76 -2.18
CA GLY A 71 -14.66 5.05 -3.42
C GLY A 71 -15.34 3.70 -3.18
N GLY A 72 -16.36 3.68 -2.31
CA GLY A 72 -17.05 2.50 -1.78
C GLY A 72 -16.88 1.22 -2.59
N ASP A 73 -16.11 0.28 -2.05
CA ASP A 73 -16.14 -1.16 -2.30
C ASP A 73 -16.40 -1.61 -3.76
N ARG A 74 -15.88 -0.91 -4.78
CA ARG A 74 -15.94 -1.39 -6.18
C ARG A 74 -15.01 -2.58 -6.45
N ALA A 75 -14.25 -3.00 -5.45
CA ALA A 75 -13.43 -4.18 -5.48
C ALA A 75 -13.87 -5.17 -4.39
N ARG A 76 -15.07 -5.73 -4.59
CA ARG A 76 -15.35 -7.12 -4.22
C ARG A 76 -14.33 -8.00 -4.95
N LEU A 77 -13.11 -8.10 -4.41
CA LEU A 77 -11.99 -8.92 -4.88
C LEU A 77 -11.43 -9.76 -3.73
#